data_AF-A0A414B5S5-F1
#
_entry.id   AF-A0A414B5S5-F1
#
_cell.length_a   1.000
_cell.length_b   1.000
_cell.length_c   1.000
_cell.angle_alpha   90.00
_cell.angle_beta   90.00
_cell.angle_gamma   90.00
#
_symmetry.space_group_name_H-M   'P 1'
#
loop_
_entity.id
_entity.type
_entity.pdbx_description
1 polymer ?
#
loop_
_entity_poly.entity_id
_entity_poly.type
_entity_poly.pdbx_seq_one_letter_code
_entity_poly.pdbx_strand_id
1 'polypeptide(L)' 'MTDFKDILIKYMEELDCSSKELADSSGLSAATISRYRSGERIPDIQSDNLKQLIYGIVKLAKKEIFLLLMT' A
#
# COMPACT_ATOMS: atom_id res chain seq x y z
N MET A 1 9.43 15.38 10.72
CA MET A 1 8.02 14.93 10.63
C MET A 1 7.97 14.02 9.42
N THR A 2 7.51 12.77 9.57
CA THR A 2 7.46 11.81 8.47
C THR A 2 6.14 11.98 7.73
N ASP A 3 6.17 12.27 6.43
CA ASP A 3 4.95 12.47 5.65
C ASP A 3 4.28 11.12 5.35
N PHE A 4 2.97 11.14 5.08
CA PHE A 4 2.22 9.94 4.71
C PHE A 4 2.86 9.17 3.53
N LYS A 5 3.35 9.90 2.53
CA LYS A 5 4.03 9.31 1.37
C LYS A 5 5.28 8.53 1.76
N ASP A 6 6.04 9.01 2.75
CA ASP A 6 7.29 8.38 3.18
C ASP A 6 6.99 7.07 3.92
N ILE A 7 5.93 7.06 4.73
CA ILE A 7 5.44 5.84 5.40
C ILE A 7 4.97 4.82 4.35
N LEU A 8 4.20 5.27 3.36
CA LEU A 8 3.72 4.40 2.30
C LEU A 8 4.87 3.81 1.47
N ILE A 9 5.84 4.63 1.06
CA ILE A 9 7.03 4.18 0.32
C ILE A 9 7.79 3.14 1.14
N LYS A 10 8.02 3.42 2.43
CA LYS A 10 8.69 2.48 3.33
C LYS A 10 7.99 1.12 3.36
N TYR A 11 6.67 1.09 3.52
CA TYR A 11 5.92 -0.18 3.52
C TYR A 11 5.99 -0.88 2.16
N MET A 12 5.98 -0.14 1.06
CA MET A 12 6.14 -0.74 -0.27
C MET A 12 7.52 -1.37 -0.46
N GLU A 13 8.58 -0.73 0.05
CA GLU A 13 9.96 -1.25 0.04
C GLU A 13 10.10 -2.48 0.93
N GLU A 14 9.56 -2.46 2.16
CA GLU A 14 9.59 -3.61 3.09
C GLU A 14 8.81 -4.82 2.56
N LEU A 15 7.78 -4.59 1.73
CA LEU A 15 6.96 -5.62 1.10
C LEU A 15 7.44 -6.00 -0.31
N ASP A 16 8.52 -5.41 -0.79
CA ASP A 16 9.04 -5.56 -2.17
C ASP A 16 7.94 -5.53 -3.24
N CYS A 17 7.03 -4.56 -3.14
CA CYS A 17 5.85 -4.51 -4.00
C CYS A 17 5.81 -3.27 -4.92
N SER A 18 5.31 -3.48 -6.13
CA SER A 18 5.05 -2.41 -7.08
C SER A 18 3.76 -1.65 -6.75
N SER A 19 3.63 -0.42 -7.27
CA SER A 19 2.36 0.34 -7.17
C SER A 19 1.20 -0.39 -7.84
N LYS A 20 1.47 -1.23 -8.84
CA LYS A 20 0.45 -2.05 -9.50
C LYS A 20 -0.05 -3.15 -8.58
N GLU A 21 0.84 -3.89 -7.93
CA GLU A 21 0.45 -4.95 -6.99
C GLU A 21 -0.30 -4.41 -5.77
N LEU A 22 0.10 -3.23 -5.29
CA LEU A 22 -0.64 -2.56 -4.23
C LEU A 22 -2.03 -2.10 -4.69
N ALA A 23 -2.16 -1.59 -5.91
CA ALA A 23 -3.46 -1.26 -6.50
C ALA A 23 -4.36 -2.50 -6.60
N ASP A 24 -3.85 -3.58 -7.18
CA ASP A 24 -4.58 -4.83 -7.38
C ASP A 24 -5.00 -5.48 -6.05
N SER A 25 -4.14 -5.42 -5.02
CA SER A 25 -4.44 -5.98 -3.69
C SER A 25 -5.43 -5.15 -2.87
N SER A 26 -5.40 -3.82 -3.01
CA SER A 26 -6.29 -2.88 -2.31
C SER A 26 -7.64 -2.68 -3.00
N GLY A 27 -7.72 -2.93 -4.31
CA GLY A 27 -8.88 -2.56 -5.14
C GLY A 27 -8.90 -1.07 -5.52
N LEU A 28 -7.82 -0.33 -5.25
CA LEU A 28 -7.64 1.05 -5.69
C LEU A 28 -7.09 1.09 -7.11
N SER A 29 -7.30 2.21 -7.82
CA SER A 29 -6.66 2.41 -9.11
C SER A 29 -5.16 2.69 -8.96
N ALA A 30 -4.37 2.27 -9.94
CA ALA A 30 -2.93 2.57 -9.99
C ALA A 30 -2.64 4.08 -9.92
N ALA A 31 -3.48 4.92 -10.54
CA ALA A 31 -3.39 6.37 -10.46
C ALA A 31 -3.61 6.90 -9.03
N THR A 32 -4.50 6.27 -8.25
CA THR A 32 -4.72 6.65 -6.85
C THR A 32 -3.52 6.31 -5.99
N ILE A 33 -2.96 5.09 -6.13
CA ILE A 33 -1.71 4.70 -5.46
C ILE A 33 -0.56 5.62 -5.86
N SER A 34 -0.44 5.99 -7.14
CA SER A 34 0.62 6.88 -7.60
C SER A 34 0.55 8.26 -6.92
N ARG A 35 -0.65 8.83 -6.77
CA ARG A 35 -0.83 10.13 -6.09
C ARG A 35 -0.51 10.08 -4.59
N TYR A 36 -0.83 8.95 -3.95
CA TYR A 36 -0.46 8.70 -2.56
C TYR A 36 1.07 8.59 -2.41
N ARG A 37 1.72 7.86 -3.32
CA ARG A 37 3.18 7.68 -3.31
C ARG A 37 3.95 8.96 -3.65
N SER A 38 3.43 9.82 -4.52
CA SER A 38 4.05 11.11 -4.84
C SER A 38 3.80 12.18 -3.76
N GLY A 39 2.84 11.95 -2.88
CA GLY A 39 2.37 12.96 -1.91
C GLY A 39 1.43 14.01 -2.50
N GLU A 40 0.99 13.85 -3.76
CA GLU A 40 -0.01 14.72 -4.39
C GLU A 40 -1.37 14.61 -3.69
N ARG A 41 -1.64 13.48 -3.05
CA ARG A 41 -2.87 13.26 -2.28
C ARG A 41 -2.59 12.46 -1.02
N ILE A 42 -3.35 12.75 0.03
CA ILE A 42 -3.45 11.92 1.24
C ILE A 42 -4.89 11.39 1.31
N PRO A 43 -5.12 10.11 1.64
CA PRO A 43 -6.48 9.61 1.85
C PRO A 43 -7.13 10.30 3.07
N ASP A 44 -8.43 10.53 2.98
CA ASP A 44 -9.20 11.00 4.14
C ASP A 44 -9.30 9.89 5.17
N ILE A 45 -9.18 10.24 6.46
CA ILE A 45 -9.11 9.28 7.57
C ILE A 45 -10.38 8.43 7.72
N GLN A 46 -11.53 8.92 7.25
CA GLN A 46 -12.81 8.20 7.26
C GLN A 46 -13.15 7.57 5.91
N SER A 47 -12.33 7.77 4.88
CA SER A 47 -12.61 7.25 3.54
C SER A 47 -12.45 5.74 3.42
N ASP A 48 -13.27 5.15 2.57
CA ASP A 48 -13.09 3.75 2.17
C ASP A 48 -11.78 3.53 1.43
N ASN A 49 -11.22 4.57 0.79
CA ASN A 49 -9.90 4.50 0.18
C ASN A 49 -8.80 4.17 1.20
N LEU A 50 -8.86 4.76 2.41
CA LEU A 50 -7.89 4.43 3.46
C LEU A 50 -8.05 2.97 3.92
N LYS A 51 -9.29 2.52 4.12
CA LYS A 51 -9.59 1.12 4.51
C LYS A 51 -9.11 0.13 3.46
N GLN A 52 -9.36 0.42 2.19
CA GLN A 52 -8.90 -0.38 1.05
C GLN A 52 -7.37 -0.44 0.96
N LEU A 53 -6.70 0.70 1.15
CA LEU A 53 -5.25 0.76 1.18
C LEU A 53 -4.67 -0.12 2.30
N ILE A 54 -5.19 0.02 3.53
CA ILE A 54 -4.78 -0.81 4.67
C ILE A 54 -5.01 -2.30 4.36
N TYR A 55 -6.17 -2.65 3.80
CA TYR A 55 -6.48 -4.02 3.42
C TYR A 55 -5.49 -4.59 2.40
N GLY A 56 -5.14 -3.82 1.36
CA GLY A 56 -4.14 -4.21 0.36
C GLY A 56 -2.76 -4.48 0.96
N ILE A 57 -2.29 -3.57 1.82
CA ILE A 57 -1.00 -3.72 2.54
C ILE A 57 -1.00 -4.99 3.39
N VAL A 58 -2.04 -5.21 4.21
CA VAL A 58 -2.16 -6.41 5.05
C VAL A 58 -2.21 -7.69 4.20
N LYS A 59 -2.89 -7.65 3.06
CA LYS A 59 -2.97 -8.80 2.14
C LYS A 59 -1.61 -9.14 1.54
N LEU A 60 -0.82 -8.15 1.14
CA LEU A 60 0.55 -8.34 0.64
C LEU A 60 1.48 -8.86 1.74
N ALA A 61 1.43 -8.27 2.94
CA ALA A 61 2.22 -8.74 4.08
C ALA A 61 1.96 -10.21 4.44
N LYS A 62 0.70 -10.64 4.41
CA LYS A 62 0.34 -12.05 4.62
C LYS A 62 0.89 -12.97 3.54
N LYS A 63 0.94 -12.52 2.29
CA LYS A 63 1.52 -13.28 1.18
C LYS A 63 3.02 -13.49 1.41
N GLU A 64 3.76 -12.44 1.78
CA GLU A 64 5.20 -12.52 2.07
C GLU A 64 5.50 -13.46 3.24
N ILE A 65 4.77 -13.33 4.36
CA ILE A 65 4.91 -14.23 5.51
C ILE A 65 4.63 -15.69 5.10
N PHE A 66 3.60 -15.92 4.29
CA PHE A 66 3.27 -17.25 3.81
C PHE A 66 4.38 -17.84 2.93
N LEU A 67 5.00 -17.04 2.05
CA LEU A 67 6.13 -17.50 1.23
C LEU A 67 7.34 -17.87 2.10
N LEU A 68 7.67 -17.06 3.11
CA LEU A 68 8.80 -17.32 4.01
C LEU A 68 8.65 -18.63 4.79
N LEU A 69 7.42 -19.01 5.16
CA LEU A 69 7.15 -20.26 5.88
C LEU A 69 7.21 -21.51 4.97
N MET A 70 7.28 -21.32 3.66
CA MET A 70 7.28 -22.37 2.63
C MET A 70 8.67 -22.65 2.02
N THR A 71 9.67 -21.84 2.37
CA THR A 71 11.07 -21.93 1.90
C THR A 71 12.00 -22.45 2.98
#